data_AF-A0AAE6CE98-F1
#
_entry.id   AF-A0AAE6CE98-F1
#
_cell.length_a   1.000
_cell.length_b   1.000
_cell.length_c   1.000
_cell.angle_alpha   90.00
_cell.angle_beta   90.00
_cell.angle_gamma   90.00
#
_symmetry.space_group_name_H-M   'P 1'
#
loop_
_entity.id
_entity.type
_entity.pdbx_description
1 polymer ?
#
loop_
_entity_poly.entity_id
_entity_poly.type
_entity_poly.pdbx_seq_one_letter_code
_entity_poly.pdbx_strand_id
1 'polypeptide(L)'
;MGNSEPLSDEFLGALEQMLNEAKQTACPPCVKCGWCCRHTVCYYGEWDYEKNQCKYLTEDNLCSKFEEINAYEEAQKLEIRLFGSGCCLNYENPDRLKILNQMDTSDGKV
;
A
#
# COMPACT_ATOMS: atom_id res chain seq x y z
N MET A 1 9.48 -37.89 10.02
CA MET A 1 10.05 -37.00 8.98
C MET A 1 9.06 -37.02 7.84
N GLY A 2 8.29 -35.95 7.66
CA GLY A 2 7.22 -35.93 6.67
C GLY A 2 7.81 -35.84 5.26
N ASN A 3 7.54 -36.85 4.42
CA ASN A 3 7.77 -36.77 3.00
C ASN A 3 6.74 -35.80 2.41
N SER A 4 7.13 -34.55 2.15
CA SER A 4 6.35 -33.70 1.26
C SER A 4 6.63 -34.15 -0.16
N GLU A 5 5.62 -34.69 -0.83
CA GLU A 5 5.70 -34.90 -2.28
C GLU A 5 6.00 -33.56 -2.98
N PRO A 6 6.84 -33.57 -4.03
CA PRO A 6 7.10 -32.37 -4.80
C PRO A 6 5.82 -31.86 -5.47
N LEU A 7 5.70 -30.53 -5.56
CA LEU A 7 4.60 -29.88 -6.27
C LEU A 7 4.62 -30.29 -7.76
N SER A 8 3.44 -30.47 -8.37
CA SER A 8 3.35 -30.84 -9.78
C SER A 8 3.77 -29.69 -10.70
N ASP A 9 4.32 -30.03 -11.86
CA ASP A 9 4.72 -29.04 -12.88
C ASP A 9 3.53 -28.19 -13.36
N GLU A 10 2.33 -28.78 -13.39
CA GLU A 10 1.08 -28.06 -13.71
C GLU A 10 0.76 -26.98 -12.67
N PHE A 11 0.88 -27.32 -11.38
CA PHE A 11 0.67 -26.35 -10.31
C PHE A 11 1.72 -25.25 -10.32
N LEU A 12 2.99 -25.61 -10.57
CA LEU A 12 4.07 -24.64 -10.69
C LEU A 12 3.84 -23.67 -11.86
N GLY A 13 3.37 -24.17 -13.01
CA GLY A 13 3.03 -23.34 -14.16
C GLY A 13 1.85 -22.40 -13.89
N ALA A 14 0.78 -22.90 -13.26
CA ALA A 14 -0.36 -22.08 -12.87
C ALA A 14 0.02 -21.00 -11.85
N LEU A 15 0.85 -21.34 -10.86
CA LEU A 15 1.36 -20.42 -9.86
C LEU A 15 2.24 -19.34 -10.49
N GLU A 16 3.11 -19.71 -11.44
CA GLU A 16 3.96 -18.75 -12.16
C GLU A 16 3.11 -17.78 -12.98
N GLN A 17 2.06 -18.26 -13.66
CA GLN A 17 1.12 -17.39 -14.37
C GLN A 17 0.42 -16.42 -13.42
N MET A 18 -0.14 -16.91 -12.30
CA MET A 18 -0.79 -16.06 -11.30
C MET A 18 0.18 -15.02 -10.72
N LEU A 19 1.42 -15.39 -10.44
CA LEU A 19 2.44 -14.47 -9.95
C LEU A 19 2.81 -13.43 -11.01
N ASN A 20 2.87 -13.79 -12.29
CA ASN A 20 3.15 -12.84 -13.37
C ASN A 20 1.99 -11.86 -13.60
N GLU A 21 0.74 -12.30 -13.44
CA GLU A 21 -0.44 -11.43 -13.43
C GLU A 21 -0.46 -10.53 -12.17
N ALA A 22 -0.14 -11.07 -11.01
CA ALA A 22 -0.08 -10.31 -9.75
C ALA A 22 1.09 -9.31 -9.69
N LYS A 23 2.22 -9.59 -10.35
CA LYS A 23 3.30 -8.61 -10.59
C LYS A 23 2.79 -7.36 -11.32
N GLN A 24 1.68 -7.48 -12.07
CA GLN A 24 1.06 -6.35 -12.78
C GLN A 24 0.01 -5.61 -11.96
N THR A 25 -0.47 -6.15 -10.84
CA THR A 25 -1.30 -5.38 -9.90
C THR A 25 -0.41 -4.41 -9.12
N ALA A 26 -0.15 -3.26 -9.74
CA ALA A 26 0.38 -2.11 -9.04
C ALA A 26 -0.49 -1.84 -7.80
N CYS A 27 0.15 -1.56 -6.67
CA CYS A 27 -0.56 -1.17 -5.46
C CYS A 27 -1.58 -0.06 -5.77
N PRO A 28 -2.75 -0.05 -5.10
CA PRO A 28 -3.73 0.99 -5.33
C PRO A 28 -3.11 2.38 -5.11
N PRO A 29 -3.51 3.38 -5.91
CA PRO A 29 -3.03 4.74 -5.73
C PRO A 29 -3.41 5.23 -4.33
N CYS A 30 -2.47 5.93 -3.69
CA CYS A 30 -2.72 6.55 -2.40
C CYS A 30 -3.83 7.62 -2.53
N VAL A 31 -4.89 7.50 -1.74
CA VAL A 31 -5.99 8.49 -1.67
C VAL A 31 -5.79 9.50 -0.53
N LYS A 32 -4.56 9.57 0.01
CA LYS A 32 -4.18 10.47 1.10
C LYS A 32 -5.09 10.37 2.35
N CYS A 33 -5.53 9.15 2.72
CA CYS A 33 -6.42 8.91 3.89
C CYS A 33 -5.72 8.92 5.27
N GLY A 34 -4.39 8.98 5.31
CA GLY A 34 -3.61 8.99 6.55
C GLY A 34 -3.53 7.66 7.32
N TRP A 35 -4.23 6.60 6.87
CA TRP A 35 -4.34 5.35 7.62
C TRP A 35 -2.99 4.71 7.95
N CYS A 36 -2.06 4.66 6.98
CA CYS A 36 -0.74 4.06 7.20
C CYS A 36 0.06 4.77 8.29
N CYS A 37 -0.03 6.10 8.37
CA CYS A 37 0.63 6.90 9.39
C CYS A 37 0.04 6.70 10.78
N ARG A 38 -1.20 6.19 10.90
CA ARG A 38 -1.83 5.88 12.20
C ARG A 38 -1.63 4.45 12.68
N HIS A 39 -1.34 3.51 11.76
CA HIS A 39 -1.45 2.08 12.07
C HIS A 39 -0.21 1.25 11.74
N THR A 40 0.74 1.77 10.95
CA THR A 40 1.86 0.98 10.44
C THR A 40 3.19 1.71 10.51
N VAL A 41 4.26 0.97 10.76
CA VAL A 41 5.63 1.49 10.65
C VAL A 41 5.95 1.78 9.18
N CYS A 42 6.57 2.94 8.93
CA CYS A 42 6.95 3.40 7.60
C CYS A 42 8.48 3.44 7.47
N TYR A 43 9.03 2.90 6.38
CA TYR A 43 10.48 2.92 6.10
C TYR A 43 11.08 4.34 6.00
N TYR A 44 10.25 5.34 5.72
CA TYR A 44 10.66 6.75 5.61
C TYR A 44 10.19 7.62 6.78
N GLY A 45 9.44 7.02 7.70
CA GLY A 45 8.83 7.69 8.84
C GLY A 45 9.61 7.47 10.13
N GLU A 46 9.17 8.17 11.16
CA GLU A 46 9.58 7.92 12.54
C GLU A 46 8.32 7.71 13.37
N TRP A 47 8.28 6.65 14.16
CA TRP A 47 7.12 6.34 15.00
C TRP A 47 7.18 7.12 16.31
N ASP A 48 6.11 7.84 16.63
CA ASP A 48 5.88 8.45 17.93
C ASP A 48 5.17 7.45 18.82
N TYR A 49 5.90 6.89 19.80
CA TYR A 49 5.35 5.90 20.73
C TYR A 49 4.41 6.52 21.78
N GLU A 50 4.54 7.81 22.07
CA GLU A 50 3.65 8.49 23.03
C GLU A 50 2.28 8.75 22.39
N LYS A 51 2.27 9.18 21.12
CA LYS A 51 1.04 9.43 20.36
C LYS A 51 0.52 8.20 19.62
N ASN A 52 1.30 7.12 19.59
CA ASN A 52 1.04 5.89 18.86
C ASN A 52 0.72 6.12 17.37
N GLN A 53 1.51 6.96 16.70
CA GLN A 53 1.36 7.30 15.29
C GLN A 53 2.68 7.77 14.69
N CYS A 54 2.77 7.91 13.37
CA CYS A 54 3.90 8.51 12.68
C CYS A 54 4.06 10.00 13.06
N LYS A 55 5.29 10.43 13.36
CA LYS A 55 5.64 11.84 13.66
C LYS A 55 5.31 12.82 12.53
N TYR A 56 5.18 12.32 11.30
CA TYR A 56 4.89 13.13 10.10
C TYR A 56 3.41 13.15 9.72
N LEU A 57 2.52 12.60 10.57
CA LEU A 57 1.07 12.78 10.40
C LEU A 57 0.69 14.22 10.75
N THR A 58 0.05 14.92 9.82
CA THR A 58 -0.49 16.26 10.03
C THR A 58 -1.86 16.22 10.71
N GLU A 59 -2.32 17.36 11.22
CA GLU A 59 -3.65 17.51 11.81
C GLU A 59 -4.78 17.21 10.81
N ASP A 60 -4.55 17.48 9.53
CA ASP A 60 -5.47 17.15 8.43
C ASP A 60 -5.45 15.67 8.01
N ASN A 61 -4.83 14.79 8.80
CA ASN A 61 -4.64 13.36 8.51
C ASN A 61 -3.84 13.09 7.22
N LEU A 62 -2.87 13.95 6.89
CA LEU A 62 -1.99 13.77 5.73
C LEU A 62 -0.58 13.39 6.16
N CYS A 63 0.18 12.75 5.27
CA CYS A 63 1.62 12.55 5.45
C CYS A 63 2.35 13.80 4.96
N SER A 64 3.02 14.54 5.85
CA SER A 64 3.74 15.77 5.49
C SER A 64 4.94 15.53 4.56
N LYS A 65 5.45 14.30 4.50
CA LYS A 65 6.55 13.87 3.63
C LYS A 65 6.11 13.26 2.30
N PHE A 66 4.82 13.25 1.99
CA PHE A 66 4.29 12.52 0.84
C PHE A 66 5.02 12.87 -0.47
N GLU A 67 5.12 14.15 -0.83
CA GLU A 67 5.73 14.56 -2.10
C GLU A 67 7.26 14.31 -2.11
N GLU A 68 7.94 14.52 -0.99
CA GLU A 68 9.38 14.25 -0.82
C GLU A 68 9.71 12.77 -1.05
N ILE A 69 8.97 11.87 -0.42
CA ILE A 69 9.20 10.42 -0.54
C ILE A 69 8.91 9.95 -1.97
N ASN A 70 7.83 10.43 -2.58
CA ASN A 70 7.51 10.09 -3.97
C ASN A 70 8.62 10.55 -4.93
N ALA A 71 9.09 11.79 -4.79
CA ALA A 71 10.17 12.31 -5.62
C ALA A 71 11.47 11.52 -5.42
N TYR A 72 11.78 11.13 -4.18
CA TYR A 72 12.95 10.30 -3.88
C TYR A 72 12.87 8.92 -4.55
N GLU A 73 11.78 8.18 -4.37
CA GLU A 73 11.64 6.83 -4.95
C GLU A 73 11.60 6.87 -6.49
N GLU A 74 10.98 7.89 -7.08
CA GLU A 74 10.99 8.12 -8.53
C GLU A 74 12.42 8.37 -9.04
N ALA A 75 13.19 9.21 -8.35
CA ALA A 75 14.59 9.47 -8.70
C ALA A 75 15.47 8.22 -8.59
N GLN A 76 15.15 7.32 -7.66
CA GLN A 76 15.84 6.03 -7.52
C GLN A 76 15.39 4.99 -8.55
N LYS A 77 14.33 5.26 -9.34
CA LYS A 77 13.77 4.33 -10.33
C LYS A 77 13.49 2.94 -9.75
N LEU A 78 12.94 2.90 -8.54
CA LEU A 78 12.63 1.64 -7.87
C LEU A 78 11.53 0.90 -8.63
N GLU A 79 11.80 -0.33 -9.05
CA GLU A 79 10.80 -1.22 -9.65
C GLU A 79 9.67 -1.53 -8.67
N ILE A 80 10.01 -1.65 -7.39
CA ILE A 80 9.07 -1.86 -6.29
C ILE A 80 9.19 -0.69 -5.32
N ARG A 81 8.09 0.03 -5.15
CA ARG A 81 7.99 1.15 -4.21
C ARG A 81 7.78 0.65 -2.78
N LEU A 82 8.55 1.18 -1.83
CA LEU A 82 8.37 0.88 -0.40
C LEU A 82 7.29 1.80 0.19
N PHE A 83 7.22 3.04 -0.29
CA PHE A 83 6.17 3.98 0.07
C PHE A 83 4.85 3.58 -0.59
N GLY A 84 3.79 3.53 0.22
CA GLY A 84 2.49 3.03 -0.23
C GLY A 84 2.27 1.54 0.01
N SER A 85 3.27 0.80 0.52
CA SER A 85 3.12 -0.60 0.98
C SER A 85 1.93 -0.81 1.91
N GLY A 86 1.68 0.14 2.81
CA GLY A 86 0.50 0.12 3.68
C GLY A 86 -0.84 0.12 2.91
N CYS A 87 -0.91 0.76 1.74
CA CYS A 87 -2.08 0.71 0.86
C CYS A 87 -2.18 -0.62 0.11
N CYS A 88 -1.05 -1.26 -0.24
CA CYS A 88 -1.04 -2.58 -0.87
C CYS A 88 -1.55 -3.66 0.09
N LEU A 89 -1.08 -3.64 1.34
CA LEU A 89 -1.42 -4.66 2.34
C LEU A 89 -2.80 -4.46 2.97
N ASN A 90 -3.39 -3.26 2.84
CA ASN A 90 -4.67 -2.92 3.45
C ASN A 90 -5.60 -2.26 2.42
N TYR A 91 -5.76 -2.92 1.27
CA TYR A 91 -6.57 -2.44 0.14
C TYR A 91 -8.00 -2.02 0.57
N GLU A 92 -8.60 -2.76 1.50
CA GLU A 92 -9.97 -2.54 2.01
C GLU A 92 -10.01 -1.74 3.32
N ASN A 93 -9.00 -0.92 3.62
CA ASN A 93 -9.07 -0.11 4.84
C ASN A 93 -10.27 0.86 4.79
N PRO A 94 -11.05 1.00 5.89
CA PRO A 94 -12.30 1.77 5.90
C PRO A 94 -12.14 3.25 5.50
N ASP A 95 -11.03 3.87 5.88
CA ASP A 95 -10.76 5.29 5.60
C ASP A 95 -10.61 5.52 4.09
N ARG A 96 -9.95 4.59 3.38
CA ARG A 96 -9.86 4.61 1.92
C ARG A 96 -11.24 4.45 1.28
N LEU A 97 -12.00 3.43 1.69
CA LEU A 97 -13.31 3.14 1.10
C LEU A 97 -14.26 4.33 1.26
N LYS A 98 -14.21 5.01 2.41
CA LYS A 98 -14.98 6.23 2.64
C LYS A 98 -14.64 7.34 1.64
N ILE A 99 -13.34 7.58 1.39
CA ILE A 99 -12.91 8.61 0.43
C ILE A 99 -13.31 8.23 -1.00
N LEU A 100 -13.13 6.98 -1.40
CA LEU A 100 -13.51 6.51 -2.73
C LEU A 100 -15.02 6.67 -2.97
N ASN A 101 -15.85 6.24 -2.02
CA ASN A 101 -17.30 6.41 -2.12
C ASN A 101 -17.70 7.89 -2.24
N GLN A 102 -16.99 8.80 -1.57
CA GLN A 102 -17.24 10.24 -1.68
C GLN A 102 -16.84 10.78 -3.06
N MET A 103 -15.72 10.33 -3.62
CA MET A 103 -15.27 10.67 -4.97
C MET A 103 -16.29 10.18 -6.02
N ASP A 104 -16.76 8.94 -5.89
CA ASP A 104 -17.74 8.33 -6.80
C ASP A 104 -19.08 9.09 -6.79
N THR A 105 -19.52 9.58 -5.62
CA THR A 105 -20.73 10.42 -5.52
C THR A 105 -20.54 11.83 -6.08
N SER A 106 -19.30 12.32 -6.18
CA SER A 106 -18.97 13.67 -6.68
C SER A 106 -18.82 13.71 -8.20
N ASP A 107 -18.50 12.57 -8.83
CA ASP A 107 -18.31 12.43 -10.28
C ASP A 107 -19.56 11.96 -11.05
N GLY A 108 -20.73 11.92 -10.40
CA GLY A 108 -22.02 11.82 -11.07
C GLY A 108 -22.26 10.55 -11.88
N LYS A 109 -22.29 9.40 -11.22
CA LYS A 109 -22.95 8.19 -11.76
C LYS A 109 -23.94 7.60 -10.75
N VAL A 110 -25.22 7.96 -10.94
CA VAL A 110 -26.38 7.10 -10.65
C VAL A 110 -26.83 6.52 -11.98
#